data_AF-A0A4R7KBS3-F1
#
_entry.id   AF-A0A4R7KBS3-F1
#
_cell.length_a   1.000
_cell.length_b   1.000
_cell.length_c   1.000
_cell.angle_alpha   90.00
_cell.angle_beta   90.00
_cell.angle_gamma   90.00
#
_symmetry.space_group_name_H-M   'P 1'
#
loop_
_entity.id
_entity.type
_entity.pdbx_description
1 polymer ?
#
loop_
_entity_poly.entity_id
_entity_poly.type
_entity_poly.pdbx_seq_one_letter_code
_entity_poly.pdbx_strand_id
1 'polypeptide(L)' 'MSDYRINFGKIIGPSDYSKLYDMLDILDKDDELIISIDATDATQSGGVFRVLEGNNFEVKTKGGNDDGKYNIIARRKG' A
#
# COMPACT_ATOMS: atom_id res chain seq x y z
N MET A 1 1.54 16.64 7.40
CA MET A 1 2.04 15.73 6.36
C MET A 1 3.00 14.77 7.02
N SER A 2 2.48 13.58 7.30
CA SER A 2 3.23 12.46 7.84
C SER A 2 3.35 11.38 6.77
N ASP A 3 4.51 10.75 6.71
CA ASP A 3 4.75 9.62 5.82
C ASP A 3 4.61 8.32 6.61
N TYR A 4 3.57 7.56 6.30
CA TYR A 4 3.31 6.27 6.91
C TYR A 4 3.86 5.15 6.05
N ARG A 5 4.39 4.12 6.70
CA ARG A 5 5.06 3.00 6.01
C ARG A 5 4.54 1.66 6.51
N ILE A 6 4.17 0.80 5.57
CA ILE A 6 3.82 -0.60 5.84
C ILE A 6 4.70 -1.48 4.97
N ASN A 7 5.27 -2.53 5.57
CA ASN A 7 6.03 -3.55 4.85
C ASN A 7 5.23 -4.85 4.84
N PHE A 8 4.84 -5.29 3.64
CA PHE A 8 4.30 -6.62 3.41
C PHE A 8 5.42 -7.56 2.99
N GLY A 9 5.38 -8.77 3.55
CA GLY A 9 6.31 -9.83 3.18
C GLY A 9 5.99 -10.43 1.81
N LYS A 10 6.53 -11.63 1.55
CA LYS A 10 6.34 -12.34 0.28
C LYS A 10 4.89 -12.76 0.00
N ILE A 11 4.12 -12.98 1.05
CA ILE A 11 2.71 -13.39 0.99
C ILE A 11 1.92 -12.36 1.78
N ILE A 12 0.89 -11.78 1.16
CA ILE A 12 0.00 -10.83 1.82
C ILE A 12 -1.16 -11.61 2.42
N GLY A 13 -1.17 -11.71 3.75
CA GLY A 13 -2.18 -12.46 4.50
C GLY A 13 -3.31 -11.59 5.05
N PRO A 14 -4.34 -12.20 5.66
CA PRO A 14 -5.43 -11.47 6.31
C PRO A 14 -4.96 -10.44 7.33
N SER A 15 -3.91 -10.75 8.11
CA SER A 15 -3.35 -9.83 9.10
C SER A 15 -2.72 -8.58 8.48
N ASP A 16 -2.20 -8.69 7.26
CA ASP A 16 -1.65 -7.55 6.54
C ASP A 16 -2.75 -6.63 6.02
N TYR A 17 -3.87 -7.22 5.58
CA TYR A 17 -5.08 -6.46 5.25
C TYR A 17 -5.69 -5.77 6.47
N SER A 18 -5.74 -6.41 7.63
CA SER A 18 -6.19 -5.76 8.86
C SER A 18 -5.34 -4.52 9.17
N LYS A 19 -4.01 -4.64 9.14
CA LYS A 19 -3.11 -3.48 9.32
C LYS A 19 -3.32 -2.40 8.28
N LEU A 20 -3.59 -2.78 7.02
CA LEU A 20 -3.90 -1.81 5.98
C LEU A 20 -5.16 -1.02 6.34
N TYR A 21 -6.26 -1.69 6.69
CA TYR A 21 -7.51 -1.03 7.10
C TYR A 21 -7.31 -0.10 8.29
N ASP A 22 -6.64 -0.57 9.35
CA ASP A 22 -6.35 0.26 10.53
C ASP A 22 -5.58 1.54 10.16
N MET A 23 -4.69 1.46 9.16
CA MET A 23 -3.93 2.61 8.67
C MET A 23 -4.76 3.55 7.80
N LEU A 24 -5.67 3.03 6.98
CA LEU A 24 -6.56 3.88 6.17
C LEU A 24 -7.47 4.75 7.06
N ASP A 25 -7.87 4.24 8.22
CA ASP A 25 -8.74 4.95 9.17
C ASP A 25 -8.06 6.14 9.84
N ILE A 26 -6.73 6.14 9.95
CA ILE A 26 -5.97 7.23 10.59
C ILE A 26 -5.35 8.22 9.60
N LEU A 27 -5.32 7.89 8.31
CA LEU A 27 -4.70 8.72 7.26
C LEU A 27 -5.60 9.89 6.86
N ASP A 28 -5.05 11.11 6.98
CA ASP A 28 -5.69 12.33 6.51
C ASP A 28 -5.32 12.63 5.03
N LYS A 29 -6.00 13.61 4.42
CA LYS A 29 -5.85 14.02 3.01
C LYS A 29 -4.44 14.45 2.62
N ASP A 30 -3.67 14.97 3.58
CA ASP A 30 -2.32 15.48 3.35
C ASP A 30 -1.24 14.44 3.68
N ASP A 31 -1.63 13.25 4.12
CA ASP A 31 -0.71 12.17 4.48
C ASP A 31 -0.45 11.23 3.29
N GLU A 32 0.72 10.61 3.33
CA GLU A 32 1.14 9.63 2.35
C GLU A 32 1.32 8.27 3.00
N LEU A 33 0.79 7.24 2.34
CA LEU A 33 1.01 5.84 2.70
C LEU A 33 1.95 5.20 1.68
N ILE A 34 3.09 4.70 2.16
CA ILE A 34 4.05 3.96 1.38
C ILE A 34 3.97 2.49 1.79
N ILE A 35 3.58 1.62 0.85
CA ILE A 35 3.50 0.18 1.05
C ILE A 35 4.63 -0.47 0.25
N SER A 36 5.55 -1.12 0.95
CA SER A 36 6.59 -1.95 0.33
C SER A 36 6.18 -3.41 0.37
N ILE A 37 6.28 -4.09 -0.75
CA ILE A 37 5.93 -5.51 -0.90
C ILE A 37 7.17 -6.26 -1.36
N ASP A 38 7.60 -7.25 -0.56
CA ASP A 38 8.65 -8.20 -0.93
C ASP A 38 8.11 -9.28 -1.89
N ALA A 39 7.40 -8.87 -2.94
CA ALA A 39 6.75 -9.79 -3.87
C ALA A 39 7.60 -10.05 -5.10
N THR A 40 7.89 -11.33 -5.35
CA THR A 40 8.34 -11.83 -6.67
C THR A 40 7.20 -11.89 -7.68
N ASP A 41 5.96 -11.73 -7.24
CA ASP A 41 4.75 -11.88 -8.04
C ASP A 41 3.87 -10.63 -7.96
N ALA A 42 3.79 -9.91 -9.08
CA ALA A 42 2.97 -8.70 -9.24
C ALA A 42 1.46 -8.95 -9.03
N THR A 43 1.00 -10.21 -8.99
CA THR A 43 -0.41 -10.55 -8.79
C THR A 43 -0.89 -10.22 -7.38
N GLN A 44 -0.01 -10.31 -6.37
CA GLN A 44 -0.36 -10.06 -4.96
C GLN A 44 -0.73 -8.59 -4.70
N SER A 45 -0.12 -7.64 -5.42
CA SER A 45 -0.42 -6.21 -5.27
C SER A 45 -1.83 -5.85 -5.76
N GLY A 46 -2.44 -6.67 -6.63
CA GLY A 46 -3.81 -6.50 -7.12
C GLY A 46 -4.85 -6.36 -6.00
N GLY A 47 -4.71 -7.13 -4.92
CA GLY A 47 -5.60 -7.02 -3.76
C GLY A 47 -5.44 -5.70 -3.01
N VAL A 48 -4.19 -5.25 -2.84
CA VAL A 48 -3.86 -3.97 -2.20
C VAL A 48 -4.44 -2.80 -2.98
N PHE A 49 -4.32 -2.79 -4.32
CA PHE A 49 -4.92 -1.76 -5.16
C PHE A 49 -6.43 -1.67 -4.97
N ARG A 50 -7.14 -2.80 -4.99
CA ARG A 50 -8.60 -2.83 -4.81
C ARG A 50 -9.03 -2.27 -3.45
N VAL A 51 -8.28 -2.57 -2.39
CA VAL A 51 -8.56 -2.02 -1.05
C VAL A 51 -8.36 -0.51 -1.04
N LEU A 52 -7.25 -0.02 -1.57
CA LEU A 52 -6.95 1.42 -1.62
C LEU A 52 -7.98 2.20 -2.44
N GLU A 53 -8.26 1.74 -3.67
CA GLU A 53 -9.22 2.39 -4.56
C GLU A 53 -10.64 2.38 -4.00
N GLY A 54 -11.05 1.25 -3.38
CA GLY A 54 -12.36 1.12 -2.73
C GLY A 54 -12.54 2.00 -1.50
N ASN A 55 -11.45 2.49 -0.89
CA ASN A 55 -11.46 3.39 0.27
C ASN A 55 -11.15 4.84 -0.10
N ASN A 56 -11.33 5.23 -1.37
CA ASN A 56 -11.09 6.58 -1.88
C ASN A 56 -9.62 7.02 -1.80
N PHE A 57 -8.66 6.13 -2.03
CA PHE A 57 -7.26 6.51 -2.21
C PHE A 57 -6.91 6.60 -3.70
N GLU A 58 -6.07 7.58 -4.05
CA GLU A 58 -5.31 7.57 -5.30
C GLU A 58 -4.04 6.75 -5.10
N VAL A 59 -3.67 5.97 -6.11
CA VAL A 59 -2.50 5.12 -6.05
C VAL A 59 -1.52 5.48 -7.15
N LYS A 60 -0.27 5.74 -6.74
CA LYS A 60 0.88 5.94 -7.62
C LYS A 60 1.84 4.77 -7.40
N THR A 61 2.05 4.01 -8.45
CA THR A 61 3.01 2.90 -8.42
C THR A 61 4.39 3.43 -8.74
N LYS A 62 5.36 3.07 -7.89
CA LYS A 62 6.77 3.27 -8.21
C LYS A 62 7.33 1.86 -8.42
N GLY A 63 7.44 1.47 -9.69
CA GLY A 63 7.88 0.14 -10.11
C GLY A 63 9.16 -0.30 -9.39
N GLY A 64 9.31 -1.63 -9.22
CA GLY A 64 10.39 -2.20 -8.44
C GLY A 64 11.75 -1.86 -9.04
N ASN A 65 12.61 -1.22 -8.24
CA ASN A 65 14.04 -1.13 -8.52
C ASN A 65 14.66 -2.53 -8.33
N ASP A 66 15.86 -2.72 -8.91
CA ASP A 66 16.73 -3.92 -8.89
C ASP A 66 16.79 -4.77 -7.60
N ASP A 67 16.29 -4.29 -6.46
CA ASP A 67 16.23 -4.97 -5.15
C ASP A 67 15.06 -5.96 -4.96
N GLY A 68 14.21 -6.18 -5.97
CA GLY A 68 13.09 -7.13 -5.87
C GLY A 68 11.95 -6.71 -4.93
N LYS A 69 11.86 -5.41 -4.62
CA LYS A 69 10.79 -4.82 -3.81
C LYS A 69 9.89 -3.95 -4.66
N TYR A 70 8.58 -4.10 -4.47
CA TYR A 70 7.57 -3.31 -5.15
C TYR A 70 6.99 -2.25 -4.21
N ASN A 71 6.98 -0.98 -4.63
CA ASN A 71 6.50 0.12 -3.79
C ASN A 71 5.21 0.73 -4.36
N ILE A 72 4.22 0.85 -3.49
CA ILE A 72 2.95 1.52 -3.75
C ILE A 72 2.90 2.77 -2.89
N ILE A 73 2.62 3.90 -3.52
CA ILE A 73 2.38 5.17 -2.83
C ILE A 73 0.89 5.47 -2.96
N ALA A 74 0.22 5.70 -1.84
CA ALA A 74 -1.20 5.98 -1.79
C ALA A 74 -1.49 7.25 -0.99
N ARG A 75 -2.47 8.03 -1.45
CA ARG A 75 -2.95 9.25 -0.78
C ARG A 75 -4.47 9.30 -0.83
N ARG A 76 -5.13 9.82 0.20
CA ARG A 76 -6.59 9.94 0.21
C ARG A 76 -7.01 10.96 -0.86
N LYS A 77 -8.02 10.63 -1.66
CA LYS A 77 -8.62 11.55 -2.64
C LYS A 77 -9.34 12.63 -1.84
N GLY A 78 -8.89 13.87 -2.01
CA GLY A 78 -9.50 15.07 -1.44
C GLY A 78 -10.74 15.52 -2.20
#